data_AF-A0A183G1M5-F1
#
_entry.id   AF-A0A183G1M5-F1
#
_cell.length_a   1.000
_cell.length_b   1.000
_cell.length_c   1.000
_cell.angle_alpha   90.00
_cell.angle_beta   90.00
_cell.angle_gamma   90.00
#
_symmetry.space_group_name_H-M   'P 1'
#
loop_
_entity.id
_entity.type
_entity.pdbx_description
1 polymer ?
#
loop_
_entity_poly.entity_id
_entity_poly.type
_entity_poly.pdbx_seq_one_letter_code
_entity_poly.pdbx_strand_id
1 'polypeptide(L)'
;MKTFERIVDGRIRDIVQLFSNQCGFVAGGGTVDAIHSARLLLEKHREKQKPLHIAFLDVEKAFDRVSREVIWYSLRHHGVPEELIEWV
;
A
#
# COMPACT_ATOMS: atom_id res chain seq x y z
N MET A 1 11.59 -18.98 -2.62
CA MET A 1 12.02 -19.57 -1.33
C MET A 1 11.37 -18.72 -0.25
N LYS A 2 10.26 -19.15 0.36
CA LYS A 2 9.41 -18.27 1.19
C LYS A 2 10.13 -17.59 2.36
N THR A 3 11.16 -18.24 2.90
CA THR A 3 11.97 -17.68 4.00
C THR A 3 12.84 -16.51 3.53
N PHE A 4 13.45 -16.62 2.36
CA PHE A 4 14.32 -15.57 1.82
C PHE A 4 13.51 -14.32 1.45
N GLU A 5 12.37 -14.51 0.78
CA GLU A 5 11.43 -13.43 0.44
C GLU A 5 11.02 -12.61 1.67
N ARG A 6 10.75 -13.28 2.80
CA ARG A 6 10.42 -12.61 4.08
C ARG A 6 11.57 -11.79 4.65
N ILE A 7 12.81 -12.25 4.49
CA ILE A 7 13.99 -11.52 4.95
C ILE A 7 14.18 -10.25 4.11
N VAL A 8 14.04 -10.36 2.79
CA VAL A 8 14.13 -9.22 1.87
C VAL A 8 13.00 -8.21 2.14
N ASP A 9 11.75 -8.66 2.23
CA ASP A 9 10.60 -7.79 2.55
C ASP A 9 10.79 -7.06 3.89
N GLY A 10 11.26 -7.76 4.93
CA GLY A 10 11.55 -7.15 6.22
C GLY A 10 12.57 -6.01 6.12
N ARG A 11 13.69 -6.23 5.42
CA ARG A 11 14.72 -5.20 5.22
C ARG A 11 14.21 -4.01 4.41
N ILE A 12 13.37 -4.24 3.40
CA ILE A 12 12.77 -3.15 2.61
C ILE A 12 11.83 -2.32 3.48
N ARG A 13 11.03 -2.97 4.37
CA ARG A 13 10.11 -2.27 5.28
C ARG A 13 10.83 -1.40 6.31
N ASP A 14 12.05 -1.72 6.68
CA ASP A 14 12.87 -0.87 7.56
C ASP A 14 13.33 0.42 6.88
N ILE A 15 13.30 0.47 5.54
CA ILE A 15 13.75 1.61 4.73
C ILE A 15 12.55 2.41 4.21
N VAL A 16 11.53 1.73 3.72
CA VAL A 16 10.38 2.35 3.03
C VAL A 16 9.29 2.71 4.03
N GLN A 17 8.96 4.00 4.11
CA GLN A 17 7.79 4.46 4.85
C GLN A 17 6.53 4.41 3.96
N LEU A 18 5.53 3.67 4.43
CA LEU A 18 4.21 3.62 3.79
C LEU A 18 3.32 4.76 4.28
N PHE A 19 2.37 5.18 3.45
CA PHE A 19 1.39 6.19 3.85
C PHE A 19 0.48 5.69 4.97
N SER A 20 0.09 6.58 5.86
CA SER A 20 -0.74 6.25 7.04
C SER A 20 -2.14 5.75 6.69
N ASN A 21 -2.62 5.99 5.46
CA ASN A 21 -3.90 5.51 4.96
C ASN A 21 -3.80 4.16 4.22
N GLN A 22 -2.61 3.58 4.10
CA GLN A 22 -2.42 2.25 3.52
C GLN A 22 -2.88 1.17 4.51
N CYS A 23 -4.02 0.54 4.23
CA CYS A 23 -4.54 -0.54 5.07
C CYS A 23 -4.18 -1.94 4.57
N GLY A 24 -3.84 -2.10 3.28
CA GLY A 24 -3.51 -3.39 2.68
C GLY A 24 -2.02 -3.71 2.80
N PHE A 25 -1.68 -4.98 3.11
CA PHE A 25 -0.30 -5.47 3.23
C PHE A 25 0.57 -4.74 4.29
N VAL A 26 -0.10 -4.16 5.31
CA VAL A 26 0.53 -3.50 6.46
C VAL A 26 0.12 -4.25 7.72
N ALA A 27 1.08 -4.50 8.61
CA ALA A 27 0.79 -5.15 9.89
C ALA A 27 -0.16 -4.26 10.73
N GLY A 28 -1.22 -4.85 11.26
CA GLY A 28 -2.24 -4.12 12.01
C GLY A 28 -3.25 -3.34 11.15
N GLY A 29 -3.08 -3.33 9.82
CA GLY A 29 -4.08 -2.80 8.89
C GLY A 29 -5.01 -3.92 8.40
N GLY A 30 -6.32 -3.69 8.46
CA GLY A 30 -7.32 -4.62 7.95
C GLY A 30 -8.37 -3.97 7.06
N THR A 31 -9.06 -4.80 6.27
CA THR A 31 -10.23 -4.37 5.47
C THR A 31 -11.33 -3.80 6.36
N VAL A 32 -11.45 -4.31 7.60
CA VAL A 32 -12.42 -3.81 8.59
C VAL A 32 -12.15 -2.35 8.93
N ASP A 33 -10.90 -1.97 9.15
CA ASP A 33 -10.53 -0.59 9.51
C ASP A 33 -10.76 0.38 8.34
N ALA A 34 -10.45 -0.06 7.11
CA ALA A 34 -10.71 0.71 5.90
C ALA A 34 -12.22 0.96 5.69
N ILE A 35 -13.03 -0.10 5.83
CA ILE A 35 -14.50 0.01 5.73
C ILE A 35 -15.06 0.90 6.84
N HIS A 36 -14.58 0.72 8.08
CA HIS A 36 -15.02 1.53 9.21
C HIS A 36 -14.70 3.03 8.98
N SER A 37 -13.49 3.34 8.50
CA SER A 37 -13.09 4.71 8.18
C SER A 37 -13.97 5.32 7.09
N ALA A 38 -14.29 4.57 6.03
CA ALA A 38 -15.19 5.03 4.97
C ALA A 38 -16.61 5.29 5.50
N ARG A 39 -17.13 4.41 6.38
CA ARG A 39 -18.45 4.60 7.03
C ARG A 39 -18.47 5.85 7.91
N LEU A 40 -17.45 6.05 8.73
CA LEU A 40 -17.34 7.25 9.57
C LEU A 40 -17.31 8.53 8.73
N LEU A 41 -16.65 8.51 7.58
CA LEU A 41 -16.63 9.64 6.64
C LEU A 41 -18.02 9.94 6.08
N LEU A 42 -18.76 8.90 5.66
CA LEU A 42 -20.14 9.01 5.18
C LEU A 42 -21.07 9.59 6.24
N GLU A 43 -21.01 9.05 7.47
CA GLU A 43 -21.83 9.49 8.60
C GLU A 43 -21.59 10.96 8.95
N LYS A 44 -20.31 11.37 9.07
CA LYS A 44 -19.96 12.76 9.39
C LYS A 44 -20.42 13.77 8.33
N HIS A 45 -20.42 13.40 7.05
CA HIS A 45 -20.93 14.28 5.99
C HIS A 45 -22.44 14.36 6.01
N ARG A 46 -23.12 13.23 6.26
CA ARG A 46 -24.57 13.17 6.42
C ARG A 46 -25.06 14.02 7.58
N GLU A 47 -24.40 13.95 8.74
CA GLU A 47 -24.71 14.77 9.93
C GLU A 47 -24.61 16.27 9.63
N LYS A 48 -23.63 16.68 8.83
CA LYS A 48 -23.42 18.09 8.45
C LYS A 48 -24.23 18.53 7.23
N GLN A 49 -25.08 17.64 6.69
CA GLN A 49 -25.81 17.85 5.44
C GLN A 49 -24.90 18.31 4.27
N LYS A 50 -23.66 17.83 4.25
CA LYS A 50 -22.70 18.14 3.19
C LYS A 50 -22.69 17.01 2.16
N PRO A 51 -22.63 17.33 0.86
CA PRO A 51 -22.44 16.31 -0.16
C PRO A 51 -21.09 15.62 0.04
N LEU A 52 -21.05 14.31 -0.19
CA LEU A 52 -19.83 13.51 -0.24
C LEU A 52 -19.88 12.65 -1.50
N HIS A 53 -18.80 12.68 -2.28
CA HIS A 53 -18.63 11.84 -3.46
C HIS A 53 -17.45 10.88 -3.20
N ILE A 54 -17.67 9.59 -3.44
CA ILE A 54 -16.65 8.54 -3.26
C ILE A 54 -16.45 7.86 -4.61
N ALA A 55 -15.20 7.74 -5.03
CA ALA A 55 -14.80 6.95 -6.20
C ALA A 55 -14.07 5.70 -5.72
N PHE A 56 -14.49 4.54 -6.25
CA PHE A 56 -13.78 3.28 -6.06
C PHE A 56 -12.89 3.04 -7.28
N LEU A 57 -11.60 2.90 -7.04
CA LEU A 57 -10.61 2.57 -8.07
C LEU A 57 -10.13 1.15 -7.83
N ASP A 58 -10.25 0.31 -8.84
CA ASP A 58 -9.68 -1.03 -8.85
C ASP A 58 -8.77 -1.19 -10.07
N VAL A 59 -7.61 -1.82 -9.87
CA VAL A 59 -6.63 -2.04 -10.92
C VAL A 59 -6.67 -3.51 -11.33
N GLU A 60 -7.22 -3.78 -12.51
CA GLU A 60 -7.31 -5.13 -13.04
C GLU A 60 -5.91 -5.74 -13.18
N LYS A 61 -5.69 -6.91 -12.56
CA LYS A 61 -4.43 -7.67 -12.61
C LYS A 61 -3.21 -6.83 -12.23
N ALA A 62 -3.30 -6.06 -11.14
CA ALA A 62 -2.25 -5.16 -10.69
C ALA A 62 -0.84 -5.79 -10.64
N PHE A 63 -0.72 -7.04 -10.17
CA PHE A 63 0.57 -7.73 -10.10
C PHE A 63 1.10 -8.19 -11.47
N ASP A 64 0.22 -8.50 -12.42
CA ASP A 64 0.63 -8.96 -13.76
C ASP A 64 1.00 -7.80 -14.69
N ARG A 65 0.45 -6.61 -14.44
CA ARG A 65 0.59 -5.43 -15.32
C ARG A 65 1.75 -4.52 -14.96
N VAL A 66 2.32 -4.63 -13.76
CA VAL A 66 3.43 -3.79 -13.31
C VAL A 66 4.75 -4.34 -13.85
N SER A 67 5.50 -3.52 -14.59
CA SER A 67 6.84 -3.91 -15.06
C SER A 67 7.86 -3.90 -13.93
N ARG A 68 8.85 -4.79 -14.02
CA ARG A 68 9.97 -4.86 -13.05
C ARG A 68 10.77 -3.56 -13.00
N GLU A 69 10.96 -2.91 -14.14
CA GLU A 69 11.67 -1.63 -14.23
C GLU A 69 11.02 -0.55 -13.37
N VAL A 70 9.69 -0.50 -13.33
CA VAL A 70 8.94 0.45 -12.50
C VAL A 70 9.07 0.10 -11.01
N ILE A 71 9.09 -1.18 -10.66
CA ILE A 71 9.33 -1.63 -9.27
C ILE A 71 10.73 -1.20 -8.82
N TRP A 72 11.77 -1.49 -9.60
CA TRP A 72 13.14 -1.12 -9.26
C TRP A 72 13.32 0.40 -9.19
N TYR A 73 12.74 1.14 -10.13
CA TYR A 73 12.71 2.60 -10.08
C TYR A 73 12.08 3.11 -8.77
N SER A 74 10.95 2.54 -8.37
CA SER A 74 10.29 2.91 -7.11
C SER A 74 11.14 2.60 -5.88
N LEU A 75 11.79 1.43 -5.84
CA LEU A 75 12.67 1.04 -4.73
C LEU A 75 13.87 2.00 -4.60
N ARG A 76 14.52 2.35 -5.72
CA ARG A 76 15.59 3.36 -5.74
C ARG A 76 15.10 4.71 -5.26
N HIS A 77 13.91 5.13 -5.69
CA HIS A 77 13.32 6.39 -5.28
C HIS A 77 13.08 6.47 -3.77
N HIS A 78 12.75 5.35 -3.12
CA HIS A 78 12.60 5.26 -1.67
C HIS A 78 13.92 4.99 -0.93
N GLY A 79 15.07 5.02 -1.61
CA GLY A 79 16.39 4.89 -1.00
C GLY A 79 16.81 3.46 -0.67
N VAL A 80 16.18 2.45 -1.30
CA VAL A 80 16.59 1.06 -1.14
C VAL A 80 17.96 0.84 -1.83
N PRO A 81 18.96 0.26 -1.14
CA PRO A 81 20.27 -0.02 -1.74
C PRO A 81 20.19 -0.98 -2.93
N GLU A 82 21.04 -0.80 -3.95
CA GLU A 82 21.05 -1.64 -5.17
C GLU A 82 21.28 -3.12 -4.84
N GLU A 83 22.12 -3.41 -3.83
CA GLU A 83 22.39 -4.78 -3.42
C GLU A 83 21.13 -5.49 -2.91
N LEU A 84 20.14 -4.74 -2.40
CA LEU A 84 18.85 -5.29 -1.99
C LEU A 84 17.87 -5.40 -3.18
N ILE A 85 17.95 -4.47 -4.12
CA ILE A 85 17.13 -4.46 -5.35
C ILE A 85 17.48 -5.64 -6.25
N GLU A 86 18.74 -6.07 -6.32
CA GLU A 86 19.16 -7.26 -7.07
C GLU A 86 18.46 -8.56 -6.62
N TRP A 87 17.95 -8.59 -5.38
CA TRP A 87 17.20 -9.73 -4.84
C TRP A 87 15.68 -9.65 -5.07
N VAL A 88 15.19 -8.58 -5.70
CA VAL A 88 13.76 -8.32 -5.99
C VAL A 88 13.44 -8.53 -7.47
#